data_AF-A0A923U4K6-F1
#
_entry.id   AF-A0A923U4K6-F1
#
_cell.length_a   1.000
_cell.length_b   1.000
_cell.length_c   1.000
_cell.angle_alpha   90.00
_cell.angle_beta   90.00
_cell.angle_gamma   90.00
#
_symmetry.space_group_name_H-M   'P 1'
#
loop_
_entity.id
_entity.type
_entity.pdbx_description
1 polymer ?
#
loop_
_entity_poly.entity_id
_entity_poly.type
_entity_poly.pdbx_seq_one_letter_code
_entity_poly.pdbx_strand_id
1 'polypeptide(L)'
;MVTSFPQNTSNILIENFEDDNLKNNLEGYWYSFDDNKDGGKSHLKQPNWQSFPKSGGHESAGLQVEVILDKAAYQWSPYFSFGTSVNATADINPSNFAGISYWHKGVAHKLRVNTSEVKDYDYYQVPVPESKEWTLVTVDFSWLTQEGWGKKVPLNLNNNIQFNWTLNETSGNFQLDDIYFVKEIKYTKQNDMAILPAEIPAPIAVKGNVKTPLNALSKKYLTKGMNLASWGEAGKVVSANPKDWKYNETSIKLQADQGMLGIRFPIDFDLYVVDRLNVLNGTNKKIEIESLLYTILDSMNIWTKRHGLSYTIDYHAYDGTYSRAASKDPKFRAAASSLWRVIAQHFVNEKRPDLFFELTNEPGLSLPDGE
;
A
#
# COMPACT_ATOMS: atom_id res chain seq x y z
N MET A 1 15.50 -8.71 15.07
CA MET A 1 16.75 -8.36 14.38
C MET A 1 17.63 -7.64 15.40
N VAL A 2 18.85 -8.13 15.64
CA VAL A 2 19.78 -7.52 16.61
C VAL A 2 20.42 -6.31 15.96
N THR A 3 20.06 -5.10 16.40
CA THR A 3 20.74 -3.86 16.04
C THR A 3 21.84 -3.62 17.07
N SER A 4 23.10 -3.79 16.67
CA SER A 4 24.24 -3.29 17.45
C SER A 4 24.23 -1.76 17.41
N PHE A 5 24.13 -1.11 18.57
CA PHE A 5 24.28 0.34 18.67
C PHE A 5 25.75 0.75 18.57
N PRO A 6 26.07 1.92 17.98
CA PRO A 6 27.42 2.45 18.02
C PRO A 6 27.79 2.85 19.45
N GLN A 7 29.01 2.47 19.84
CA GLN A 7 29.71 2.97 21.01
C GLN A 7 29.85 4.50 20.97
N ASN A 8 29.45 5.16 22.07
CA ASN A 8 29.75 6.55 22.45
C ASN A 8 29.59 7.63 21.36
N THR A 9 28.36 8.07 21.15
CA THR A 9 28.09 9.49 20.89
C THR A 9 27.55 10.10 22.18
N SER A 10 27.99 11.30 22.54
CA SER A 10 27.59 12.01 23.77
C SER A 10 26.06 12.20 23.85
N ASN A 11 25.39 11.25 24.49
CA ASN A 11 23.96 11.29 24.79
C ASN A 11 23.73 12.15 26.05
N ILE A 12 22.68 12.96 26.05
CA ILE A 12 22.31 13.74 27.23
C ILE A 12 21.14 13.04 27.89
N LEU A 13 21.30 12.69 29.17
CA LEU A 13 20.23 12.12 29.98
C LEU A 13 19.12 13.15 30.16
N ILE A 14 17.91 12.77 29.77
CA ILE A 14 16.69 13.52 30.01
C ILE A 14 16.07 13.04 31.31
N GLU A 15 15.92 11.73 31.50
CA GLU A 15 15.24 11.16 32.68
C GLU A 15 15.67 9.70 32.89
N ASN A 16 15.94 9.32 34.13
CA ASN A 16 16.17 7.92 34.54
C ASN A 16 15.36 7.49 35.78
N PHE A 17 14.51 8.38 36.32
CA PHE A 17 13.61 8.13 37.43
C PHE A 17 14.29 7.73 38.76
N GLU A 18 15.61 7.95 38.90
CA GLU A 18 16.39 7.49 40.07
C GLU A 18 16.35 8.43 41.28
N ASP A 19 15.93 9.67 41.08
CA ASP A 19 16.05 10.75 42.08
C ASP A 19 14.75 11.06 42.84
N ASP A 20 13.72 10.23 42.65
CA ASP A 20 12.43 10.24 43.37
C ASP A 20 11.72 11.61 43.30
N ASN A 21 11.84 12.31 42.17
CA ASN A 21 11.14 13.56 41.93
C ASN A 21 10.47 13.60 40.54
N LEU A 22 9.59 14.60 40.34
CA LEU A 22 8.80 14.73 39.10
C LEU A 22 9.46 15.65 38.08
N LYS A 23 10.76 15.83 38.16
CA LYS A 23 11.52 16.75 37.32
C LYS A 23 12.59 15.96 36.61
N ASN A 24 12.56 16.06 35.29
CA ASN A 24 13.60 15.47 34.47
C ASN A 24 14.95 16.16 34.72
N ASN A 25 16.05 15.52 34.32
CA ASN A 25 17.42 16.02 34.47
C ASN A 25 17.69 17.34 33.71
N LEU A 26 16.75 17.80 32.90
CA LEU A 26 16.75 19.05 32.13
C LEU A 26 15.73 20.07 32.66
N GLU A 27 15.35 19.91 33.92
CA GLU A 27 14.53 20.82 34.71
C GLU A 27 13.03 20.88 34.34
N GLY A 28 12.57 20.04 33.43
CA GLY A 28 11.17 19.95 33.01
C GLY A 28 10.34 19.04 33.91
N TYR A 29 9.14 19.50 34.27
CA TYR A 29 8.25 18.68 35.11
C TYR A 29 7.50 17.64 34.29
N TRP A 30 7.40 16.44 34.85
CA TRP A 30 6.51 15.40 34.37
C TRP A 30 5.06 15.69 34.74
N TYR A 31 4.17 15.32 33.84
CA TYR A 31 2.73 15.45 34.00
C TYR A 31 2.01 14.29 33.27
N SER A 32 0.72 14.13 33.57
CA SER A 32 -0.16 13.24 32.81
C SER A 32 -1.43 13.99 32.40
N PHE A 33 -2.08 13.53 31.34
CA PHE A 33 -3.40 14.00 30.93
C PHE A 33 -4.16 12.87 30.23
N ASP A 34 -5.48 12.99 30.22
CA ASP A 34 -6.42 11.96 29.81
C ASP A 34 -7.61 12.56 29.04
N ASP A 35 -8.46 11.68 28.53
CA ASP A 35 -9.67 12.01 27.76
C ASP A 35 -10.89 12.38 28.63
N ASN A 36 -10.76 12.49 29.96
CA ASN A 36 -11.91 12.65 30.86
C ASN A 36 -12.66 13.97 30.60
N LYS A 37 -11.93 15.04 30.25
CA LYS A 37 -12.53 16.34 29.90
C LYS A 37 -13.23 16.34 28.55
N ASP A 38 -12.92 15.36 27.70
CA ASP A 38 -13.50 15.20 26.37
C ASP A 38 -14.65 14.18 26.33
N GLY A 39 -15.03 13.61 27.48
CA GLY A 39 -16.12 12.64 27.63
C GLY A 39 -15.67 11.18 27.74
N GLY A 40 -14.35 10.94 27.78
CA GLY A 40 -13.77 9.64 28.10
C GLY A 40 -13.75 9.35 29.60
N LYS A 41 -13.23 8.18 29.97
CA LYS A 41 -13.08 7.70 31.35
C LYS A 41 -11.72 7.01 31.56
N SER A 42 -10.72 7.32 30.74
CA SER A 42 -9.41 6.68 30.82
C SER A 42 -8.70 7.05 32.13
N HIS A 43 -8.09 6.06 32.77
CA HIS A 43 -7.50 6.22 34.10
C HIS A 43 -6.37 5.21 34.36
N LEU A 44 -5.65 5.43 35.45
CA LEU A 44 -4.68 4.49 35.98
C LEU A 44 -5.35 3.52 36.93
N LYS A 45 -4.94 2.25 36.90
CA LYS A 45 -5.41 1.27 37.87
C LYS A 45 -4.87 1.57 39.28
N GLN A 46 -3.63 2.04 39.37
CA GLN A 46 -3.03 2.57 40.60
C GLN A 46 -3.53 4.01 40.89
N PRO A 47 -3.56 4.44 42.16
CA PRO A 47 -4.13 5.75 42.53
C PRO A 47 -3.35 6.95 41.99
N ASN A 48 -2.06 6.78 41.69
CA ASN A 48 -1.21 7.82 41.12
C ASN A 48 -0.03 7.17 40.38
N TRP A 49 0.64 7.91 39.50
CA TRP A 49 1.84 7.45 38.79
C TRP A 49 3.14 8.06 39.34
N GLN A 50 3.02 9.05 40.22
CA GLN A 50 4.12 9.87 40.77
C GLN A 50 5.00 9.12 41.78
N SER A 51 4.88 7.80 41.86
CA SER A 51 5.70 6.92 42.67
C SER A 51 6.50 6.03 41.73
N PHE A 52 7.80 6.27 41.61
CA PHE A 52 8.69 5.47 40.77
C PHE A 52 9.20 4.27 41.57
N PRO A 53 8.79 3.03 41.25
CA PRO A 53 9.26 1.87 42.00
C PRO A 53 10.78 1.73 41.81
N LYS A 54 11.54 1.59 42.90
CA LYS A 54 13.01 1.43 42.90
C LYS A 54 13.51 0.08 42.36
N SER A 55 12.63 -0.68 41.73
CA SER A 55 12.89 -1.99 41.16
C SER A 55 11.87 -2.28 40.07
N GLY A 56 12.29 -2.96 39.00
CA GLY A 56 11.42 -3.33 37.88
C GLY A 56 11.53 -2.40 36.67
N GLY A 57 12.31 -1.32 36.76
CA GLY A 57 12.81 -0.54 35.62
C GLY A 57 13.80 -1.33 34.76
N HIS A 58 14.41 -0.65 33.79
CA HIS A 58 15.50 -1.23 33.02
C HIS A 58 16.78 -1.19 33.87
N GLU A 59 17.00 -2.27 34.63
CA GLU A 59 18.12 -2.45 35.58
C GLU A 59 18.00 -1.67 36.92
N SER A 60 17.03 -0.75 37.07
CA SER A 60 16.82 0.01 38.32
C SER A 60 15.37 0.53 38.53
N ALA A 61 15.17 1.83 38.79
CA ALA A 61 13.86 2.48 38.91
C ALA A 61 13.27 2.79 37.53
N GLY A 62 12.01 3.20 37.46
CA GLY A 62 11.40 3.57 36.17
C GLY A 62 9.92 3.93 36.31
N LEU A 63 9.36 4.60 35.30
CA LEU A 63 7.91 4.79 35.23
C LEU A 63 7.26 3.44 34.97
N GLN A 64 6.35 3.02 35.85
CA GLN A 64 5.62 1.76 35.73
C GLN A 64 4.15 1.97 36.07
N VAL A 65 3.28 1.76 35.09
CA VAL A 65 1.85 2.06 35.23
C VAL A 65 0.99 1.02 34.52
N GLU A 66 -0.21 0.73 35.05
CA GLU A 66 -1.27 0.04 34.31
C GLU A 66 -2.35 1.06 33.91
N VAL A 67 -2.52 1.27 32.60
CA VAL A 67 -3.47 2.21 32.02
C VAL A 67 -4.73 1.47 31.58
N ILE A 68 -5.88 2.00 31.96
CA ILE A 68 -7.20 1.55 31.50
C ILE A 68 -7.76 2.64 30.59
N LEU A 69 -7.89 2.32 29.30
CA LEU A 69 -8.56 3.16 28.32
C LEU A 69 -10.07 2.87 28.33
N ASP A 70 -10.88 3.91 28.51
CA ASP A 70 -12.34 3.82 28.48
C ASP A 70 -12.90 4.97 27.65
N LYS A 71 -13.45 4.62 26.48
CA LYS A 71 -14.01 5.58 25.54
C LYS A 71 -15.24 6.31 26.09
N ALA A 72 -16.04 5.68 26.94
CA ALA A 72 -17.30 6.20 27.42
C ALA A 72 -18.12 6.95 26.33
N ALA A 73 -18.33 8.26 26.47
CA ALA A 73 -19.06 9.09 25.51
C ALA A 73 -18.15 9.84 24.52
N TYR A 74 -16.83 9.69 24.65
CA TYR A 74 -15.87 10.33 23.76
C TYR A 74 -16.06 9.82 22.33
N GLN A 75 -16.09 10.72 21.35
CA GLN A 75 -16.34 10.35 19.95
C GLN A 75 -15.11 9.70 19.29
N TRP A 76 -13.89 10.02 19.76
CA TRP A 76 -12.62 9.56 19.21
C TRP A 76 -12.05 8.34 19.97
N SER A 77 -10.84 7.91 19.63
CA SER A 77 -10.16 6.84 20.37
C SER A 77 -9.79 7.34 21.78
N PRO A 78 -10.06 6.55 22.84
CA PRO A 78 -9.66 6.93 24.20
C PRO A 78 -8.15 7.06 24.31
N TYR A 79 -7.70 7.93 25.22
CA TYR A 79 -6.28 8.15 25.43
C TYR A 79 -5.92 8.43 26.88
N PHE A 80 -4.69 8.07 27.23
CA PHE A 80 -3.99 8.51 28.43
C PHE A 80 -2.53 8.79 28.05
N SER A 81 -1.95 9.86 28.57
CA SER A 81 -0.62 10.30 28.17
C SER A 81 0.21 10.77 29.34
N PHE A 82 1.51 10.50 29.27
CA PHE A 82 2.54 11.02 30.17
C PHE A 82 3.44 11.93 29.37
N GLY A 83 3.84 13.07 29.93
CA GLY A 83 4.72 13.97 29.22
C GLY A 83 5.65 14.73 30.14
N THR A 84 6.71 15.26 29.53
CA THR A 84 7.70 16.11 30.17
C THR A 84 8.21 17.16 29.17
N SER A 85 8.61 18.32 29.67
CA SER A 85 9.12 19.41 28.81
C SER A 85 10.64 19.46 28.77
N VAL A 86 11.20 19.92 27.67
CA VAL A 86 12.59 20.33 27.56
C VAL A 86 12.61 21.79 27.16
N ASN A 87 13.16 22.64 28.03
CA ASN A 87 13.35 24.05 27.71
C ASN A 87 14.64 24.22 26.91
N ALA A 88 14.56 24.91 25.78
CA ALA A 88 15.73 25.25 25.00
C ALA A 88 16.55 26.31 25.75
N THR A 89 17.82 26.01 25.97
CA THR A 89 18.82 26.90 26.59
C THR A 89 20.03 27.02 25.66
N ALA A 90 21.02 27.82 26.06
CA ALA A 90 22.29 27.91 25.34
C ALA A 90 23.05 26.57 25.32
N ASP A 91 22.91 25.77 26.39
CA ASP A 91 23.63 24.50 26.56
C ASP A 91 22.83 23.31 26.00
N ILE A 92 21.50 23.38 26.02
CA ILE A 92 20.60 22.32 25.59
C ILE A 92 19.59 22.87 24.59
N ASN A 93 19.78 22.58 23.31
CA ASN A 93 18.81 22.90 22.26
C ASN A 93 18.38 21.59 21.56
N PRO A 94 17.08 21.23 21.55
CA PRO A 94 16.61 20.01 20.89
C PRO A 94 16.99 19.90 19.41
N SER A 95 17.19 21.03 18.70
CA SER A 95 17.63 21.02 17.31
C SER A 95 19.07 20.52 17.10
N ASN A 96 19.86 20.39 18.17
CA ASN A 96 21.23 19.85 18.12
C ASN A 96 21.27 18.32 18.14
N PHE A 97 20.12 17.64 18.22
CA PHE A 97 20.02 16.18 18.32
C PHE A 97 19.25 15.60 17.14
N ALA A 98 19.65 14.41 16.71
CA ALA A 98 18.97 13.66 15.67
C ALA A 98 17.63 13.07 16.16
N GLY A 99 17.50 12.86 17.48
CA GLY A 99 16.31 12.22 18.04
C GLY A 99 16.40 11.97 19.53
N ILE A 100 15.58 11.04 20.02
CA ILE A 100 15.63 10.52 21.38
C ILE A 100 15.74 8.99 21.41
N SER A 101 16.24 8.46 22.50
CA SER A 101 16.15 7.04 22.83
C SER A 101 15.57 6.84 24.22
N TYR A 102 14.90 5.71 24.44
CA TYR A 102 14.40 5.30 25.76
C TYR A 102 14.14 3.81 25.79
N TRP A 103 14.21 3.21 26.97
CA TRP A 103 13.78 1.83 27.17
C TRP A 103 12.28 1.75 27.36
N HIS A 104 11.65 0.76 26.73
CA HIS A 104 10.21 0.53 26.81
C HIS A 104 9.88 -0.94 27.00
N LYS A 105 8.87 -1.18 27.83
CA LYS A 105 8.19 -2.46 27.98
C LYS A 105 6.70 -2.21 28.21
N GLY A 106 5.82 -2.91 27.52
CA GLY A 106 4.38 -2.77 27.66
C GLY A 106 3.63 -2.62 26.35
N VAL A 107 2.43 -2.06 26.45
CA VAL A 107 1.52 -1.83 25.33
C VAL A 107 2.05 -0.78 24.36
N ALA A 108 1.60 -0.85 23.10
CA ALA A 108 1.93 0.10 22.07
C ALA A 108 1.48 1.52 22.44
N HIS A 109 2.23 2.51 21.96
CA HIS A 109 1.97 3.92 22.21
C HIS A 109 2.45 4.78 21.05
N LYS A 110 2.09 6.07 21.07
CA LYS A 110 2.65 7.08 20.18
C LYS A 110 3.61 7.95 20.99
N LEU A 111 4.84 8.12 20.50
CA LEU A 111 5.69 9.21 20.96
C LEU A 111 5.32 10.46 20.17
N ARG A 112 4.90 11.50 20.89
CA ARG A 112 4.48 12.79 20.33
C ARG A 112 5.44 13.90 20.79
N VAL A 113 5.87 14.73 19.85
CA VAL A 113 6.67 15.93 20.11
C VAL A 113 5.80 17.16 19.90
N ASN A 114 5.47 17.84 21.00
CA ASN A 114 4.71 19.07 20.94
C ASN A 114 5.66 20.24 20.76
N THR A 115 5.34 21.09 19.79
CA THR A 115 5.98 22.37 19.57
C THR A 115 4.94 23.47 19.70
N SER A 116 5.38 24.69 20.03
CA SER A 116 4.47 25.81 20.24
C SER A 116 3.75 26.26 18.96
N GLU A 117 4.27 25.88 17.80
CA GLU A 117 3.84 26.31 16.48
C GLU A 117 2.58 25.57 16.01
N VAL A 118 2.38 24.34 16.48
CA VAL A 118 1.14 23.57 16.26
C VAL A 118 0.07 24.07 17.24
N LYS A 119 -1.10 24.47 16.71
CA LYS A 119 -2.18 25.09 17.50
C LYS A 119 -3.49 24.30 17.51
N ASP A 120 -3.60 23.28 16.68
CA ASP A 120 -4.80 22.49 16.43
C ASP A 120 -4.68 21.04 16.91
N TYR A 121 -3.64 20.72 17.69
CA TYR A 121 -3.36 19.40 18.27
C TYR A 121 -2.85 18.32 17.31
N ASP A 122 -2.72 18.60 16.01
CA ASP A 122 -2.10 17.68 15.04
C ASP A 122 -0.57 17.71 15.18
N TYR A 123 -0.06 17.31 16.35
CA TYR A 123 1.35 17.34 16.66
C TYR A 123 2.14 16.25 15.94
N TYR A 124 3.44 16.43 15.88
CA TYR A 124 4.39 15.47 15.33
C TYR A 124 4.46 14.21 16.18
N GLN A 125 4.35 13.04 15.57
CA GLN A 125 4.37 11.77 16.29
C GLN A 125 4.89 10.60 15.47
N VAL A 126 5.23 9.53 16.16
CA VAL A 126 5.56 8.22 15.58
C VAL A 126 4.93 7.11 16.42
N PRO A 127 4.32 6.07 15.81
CA PRO A 127 3.86 4.90 16.55
C PRO A 127 5.05 4.04 16.99
N VAL A 128 4.94 3.48 18.19
CA VAL A 128 5.91 2.56 18.78
C VAL A 128 5.17 1.28 19.16
N PRO A 129 5.59 0.11 18.64
CA PRO A 129 4.89 -1.14 18.88
C PRO A 129 5.04 -1.61 20.33
N GLU A 130 4.11 -2.46 20.76
CA GLU A 130 4.20 -3.13 22.06
C GLU A 130 5.47 -3.97 22.17
N SER A 131 5.97 -4.13 23.39
CA SER A 131 7.11 -5.00 23.70
C SER A 131 6.88 -5.76 24.99
N LYS A 132 7.05 -7.09 24.94
CA LYS A 132 6.96 -7.96 26.13
C LYS A 132 8.22 -7.93 26.99
N GLU A 133 9.34 -7.53 26.41
CA GLU A 133 10.63 -7.36 27.08
C GLU A 133 11.08 -5.91 27.01
N TRP A 134 12.07 -5.54 27.83
CA TRP A 134 12.70 -4.23 27.70
C TRP A 134 13.39 -4.12 26.34
N THR A 135 12.95 -3.16 25.55
CA THR A 135 13.49 -2.86 24.23
C THR A 135 13.93 -1.41 24.18
N LEU A 136 15.15 -1.17 23.71
CA LEU A 136 15.64 0.18 23.44
C LEU A 136 14.96 0.72 22.18
N VAL A 137 14.14 1.74 22.36
CA VAL A 137 13.52 2.50 21.27
C VAL A 137 14.43 3.67 20.93
N THR A 138 14.66 3.90 19.64
CA THR A 138 15.35 5.10 19.14
C THR A 138 14.47 5.73 18.08
N VAL A 139 14.03 6.97 18.32
CA VAL A 139 13.20 7.74 17.41
C VAL A 139 14.03 8.86 16.81
N ASP A 140 14.21 8.81 15.50
CA ASP A 140 14.75 9.93 14.73
C ASP A 140 13.67 10.99 14.50
N PHE A 141 13.97 12.26 14.75
CA PHE A 141 13.02 13.35 14.56
C PHE A 141 12.57 13.50 13.11
N SER A 142 13.35 13.02 12.13
CA SER A 142 12.95 12.98 10.72
C SER A 142 11.82 11.98 10.43
N TRP A 143 11.54 11.04 11.33
CA TRP A 143 10.42 10.10 11.21
C TRP A 143 9.10 10.67 11.69
N LEU A 144 9.14 11.77 12.44
CA LEU A 144 7.93 12.34 13.00
C LEU A 144 7.08 12.96 11.90
N THR A 145 5.78 12.67 11.96
CA THR A 145 4.80 13.24 11.02
C THR A 145 3.55 13.73 11.77
N GLN A 146 2.90 14.75 11.22
CA GLN A 146 1.52 15.09 11.57
C GLN A 146 0.56 14.08 10.90
N GLU A 147 -0.60 13.83 11.50
CA GLU A 147 -1.61 12.91 10.96
C GLU A 147 -2.36 13.50 9.75
N GLY A 148 -2.32 14.82 9.58
CA GLY A 148 -2.76 15.50 8.36
C GLY A 148 -4.22 15.98 8.37
N TRP A 149 -4.90 15.89 9.51
CA TRP A 149 -6.22 16.49 9.71
C TRP A 149 -6.13 17.95 10.18
N GLY A 150 -4.99 18.37 10.73
CA GLY A 150 -4.71 19.76 11.12
C GLY A 150 -3.96 20.55 10.05
N LYS A 151 -3.58 21.78 10.40
CA LYS A 151 -2.73 22.63 9.58
C LYS A 151 -1.32 22.06 9.57
N LYS A 152 -0.78 21.87 8.36
CA LYS A 152 0.62 21.51 8.19
C LYS A 152 1.53 22.64 8.67
N VAL A 153 2.39 22.35 9.65
CA VAL A 153 3.35 23.29 10.26
C VAL A 153 4.71 22.61 10.32
N PRO A 154 5.82 23.23 9.86
CA PRO A 154 7.15 22.62 9.96
C PRO A 154 7.56 22.33 11.41
N LEU A 155 8.20 21.18 11.65
CA LEU A 155 8.78 20.83 12.95
C LEU A 155 9.87 21.83 13.31
N ASN A 156 9.66 22.62 14.37
CA ASN A 156 10.66 23.54 14.90
C ASN A 156 11.18 23.05 16.25
N LEU A 157 12.42 22.55 16.25
CA LEU A 157 13.10 22.05 17.44
C LEU A 157 14.00 23.11 18.13
N ASN A 158 14.04 24.34 17.62
CA ASN A 158 14.87 25.40 18.22
C ASN A 158 14.26 26.02 19.49
N ASN A 159 13.02 25.65 19.78
CA ASN A 159 12.24 26.17 20.91
C ASN A 159 12.03 25.08 21.96
N ASN A 160 11.33 25.43 23.04
CA ASN A 160 10.90 24.46 24.04
C ASN A 160 9.99 23.42 23.38
N ILE A 161 10.22 22.15 23.71
CA ILE A 161 9.40 21.03 23.22
C ILE A 161 8.84 20.24 24.40
N GLN A 162 7.82 19.43 24.14
CA GLN A 162 7.34 18.43 25.09
C GLN A 162 7.35 17.07 24.44
N PHE A 163 7.90 16.08 25.14
CA PHE A 163 7.72 14.67 24.80
C PHE A 163 6.47 14.17 25.50
N ASN A 164 5.59 13.51 24.76
CA ASN A 164 4.43 12.83 25.32
C ASN A 164 4.37 11.40 24.81
N TRP A 165 4.27 10.46 25.72
CA TRP A 165 4.01 9.05 25.44
C TRP A 165 2.52 8.81 25.62
N THR A 166 1.81 8.77 24.50
CA THR A 166 0.35 8.68 24.47
C THR A 166 -0.07 7.25 24.15
N LEU A 167 -0.81 6.65 25.05
CA LEU A 167 -1.46 5.37 24.83
C LEU A 167 -2.83 5.65 24.24
N ASN A 168 -3.08 5.08 23.08
CA ASN A 168 -4.37 5.05 22.41
C ASN A 168 -4.58 3.60 21.93
N GLU A 169 -5.82 3.14 21.83
CA GLU A 169 -6.20 1.78 21.36
C GLU A 169 -6.15 0.66 22.42
N THR A 170 -5.03 0.43 23.12
CA THR A 170 -4.88 -0.75 23.99
C THR A 170 -4.60 -0.39 25.45
N SER A 171 -5.45 -0.86 26.35
CA SER A 171 -5.22 -0.85 27.80
C SER A 171 -4.13 -1.84 28.20
N GLY A 172 -3.34 -1.52 29.23
CA GLY A 172 -2.39 -2.47 29.81
C GLY A 172 -1.22 -1.82 30.52
N ASN A 173 -0.21 -2.64 30.79
CA ASN A 173 1.02 -2.20 31.44
C ASN A 173 1.85 -1.35 30.47
N PHE A 174 2.43 -0.28 30.99
CA PHE A 174 3.30 0.62 30.27
C PHE A 174 4.47 1.03 31.17
N GLN A 175 5.67 0.89 30.63
CA GLN A 175 6.90 1.17 31.34
C GLN A 175 7.86 1.95 30.45
N LEU A 176 8.53 2.92 31.06
CA LEU A 176 9.55 3.77 30.43
C LEU A 176 10.71 3.93 31.38
N ASP A 177 11.90 4.00 30.79
CA ASP A 177 13.12 4.27 31.53
C ASP A 177 14.20 4.86 30.62
N ASP A 178 15.22 5.46 31.23
CA ASP A 178 16.50 5.81 30.60
C ASP A 178 16.30 6.59 29.28
N ILE A 179 15.68 7.77 29.40
CA ILE A 179 15.36 8.65 28.28
C ILE A 179 16.56 9.55 28.01
N TYR A 180 17.08 9.52 26.78
CA TYR A 180 18.22 10.32 26.34
C TYR A 180 17.92 11.08 25.05
N PHE A 181 18.54 12.24 24.90
CA PHE A 181 18.79 12.79 23.57
C PHE A 181 19.89 12.01 22.85
N VAL A 182 19.69 11.80 21.55
CA VAL A 182 20.64 11.09 20.67
C VAL A 182 21.22 12.08 19.66
N LYS A 183 22.54 12.30 19.72
CA LYS A 183 23.21 13.30 18.87
C LYS A 183 23.26 12.90 17.40
N GLU A 184 23.57 11.64 17.11
CA GLU A 184 23.63 11.11 15.76
C GLU A 184 22.95 9.75 15.70
N ILE A 185 22.08 9.54 14.73
CA ILE A 185 21.48 8.23 14.44
C ILE A 185 22.11 7.73 13.13
N LYS A 186 22.84 6.62 13.22
CA LYS A 186 23.50 5.99 12.06
C LYS A 186 22.68 4.82 11.58
N TYR A 187 22.12 4.97 10.39
CA TYR A 187 21.44 3.87 9.71
C TYR A 187 22.47 3.01 8.97
N THR A 188 22.66 1.78 9.43
CA THR A 188 23.23 0.75 8.56
C THR A 188 22.18 0.34 7.56
N LYS A 189 22.39 0.70 6.29
CA LYS A 189 21.55 0.27 5.16
C LYS A 189 21.51 -1.27 5.13
N GLN A 190 20.43 -1.87 5.64
CA GLN A 190 20.33 -3.34 5.72
C GLN A 190 19.90 -3.97 4.39
N ASN A 191 19.18 -3.24 3.53
CA ASN A 191 18.80 -3.70 2.20
C ASN A 191 18.76 -2.50 1.26
N ASP A 192 19.43 -2.58 0.10
CA ASP A 192 18.90 -1.88 -1.06
C ASP A 192 17.82 -2.76 -1.70
N MET A 193 16.73 -2.16 -2.13
CA MET A 193 16.01 -2.77 -3.24
C MET A 193 16.90 -2.56 -4.46
N ALA A 194 17.85 -3.47 -4.69
CA ALA A 194 18.53 -3.52 -5.97
C ALA A 194 17.46 -3.75 -7.04
N ILE A 195 17.22 -2.72 -7.87
CA ILE A 195 16.39 -2.87 -9.06
C ILE A 195 17.22 -3.72 -10.02
N LEU A 196 16.97 -5.03 -10.00
CA LEU A 196 17.54 -5.93 -10.99
C LEU A 196 16.92 -5.63 -12.36
N PRO A 197 17.67 -5.82 -13.46
CA PRO A 197 17.08 -5.82 -14.79
C PRO A 197 15.85 -6.74 -14.83
N ALA A 198 14.82 -6.34 -15.57
CA ALA A 198 13.66 -7.20 -15.75
C ALA A 198 14.07 -8.47 -16.50
N GLU A 199 14.16 -9.58 -15.78
CA GLU A 199 14.42 -10.90 -16.35
C GLU A 199 13.11 -11.69 -16.37
N ILE A 200 12.84 -12.35 -17.49
CA ILE A 200 11.69 -13.21 -17.55
C ILE A 200 12.07 -14.56 -16.92
N PRO A 201 11.42 -14.98 -15.82
CA PRO A 201 11.83 -16.18 -15.09
C PRO A 201 11.79 -17.42 -15.98
N ALA A 202 12.76 -18.31 -15.80
CA ALA A 202 12.71 -19.63 -16.39
C ALA A 202 11.53 -20.42 -15.81
N PRO A 203 10.84 -21.26 -16.60
CA PRO A 203 9.79 -22.13 -16.08
C PRO A 203 10.33 -23.04 -14.96
N ILE A 204 9.67 -23.03 -13.81
CA ILE A 204 9.99 -23.94 -12.69
C ILE A 204 9.16 -25.21 -12.86
N ALA A 205 9.82 -26.38 -12.75
CA ALA A 205 9.12 -27.66 -12.77
C ALA A 205 8.24 -27.81 -11.51
N VAL A 206 6.92 -27.80 -11.68
CA VAL A 206 5.96 -28.04 -10.61
C VAL A 206 5.64 -29.54 -10.45
N LYS A 207 5.44 -29.98 -9.21
CA LYS A 207 5.01 -31.36 -8.90
C LYS A 207 3.52 -31.51 -9.25
N GLY A 208 3.19 -32.48 -10.09
CA GLY A 208 1.80 -32.83 -10.45
C GLY A 208 1.61 -33.02 -11.96
N ASN A 209 0.73 -33.95 -12.34
CA ASN A 209 0.43 -34.24 -13.74
C ASN A 209 -1.08 -34.16 -14.00
N VAL A 210 -1.58 -32.98 -14.36
CA VAL A 210 -2.90 -32.85 -14.97
C VAL A 210 -2.79 -33.36 -16.42
N LYS A 211 -3.42 -34.49 -16.74
CA LYS A 211 -3.38 -35.09 -18.08
C LYS A 211 -4.69 -34.84 -18.82
N THR A 212 -4.86 -33.63 -19.34
CA THR A 212 -5.98 -33.27 -20.21
C THR A 212 -5.47 -32.64 -21.51
N PRO A 213 -6.22 -32.74 -22.63
CA PRO A 213 -5.86 -32.05 -23.86
C PRO A 213 -5.67 -30.54 -23.67
N LEU A 214 -6.51 -29.92 -22.84
CA LEU A 214 -6.39 -28.50 -22.50
C LEU A 214 -5.07 -28.20 -21.79
N ASN A 215 -4.68 -29.00 -20.80
CA ASN A 215 -3.41 -28.78 -20.09
C ASN A 215 -2.20 -28.98 -21.02
N ALA A 216 -2.29 -29.88 -22.01
CA ALA A 216 -1.24 -30.03 -23.02
C ALA A 216 -1.08 -28.77 -23.89
N LEU A 217 -2.19 -28.14 -24.28
CA LEU A 217 -2.18 -26.84 -24.98
C LEU A 217 -1.65 -25.73 -24.07
N SER A 218 -2.14 -25.62 -22.83
CA SER A 218 -1.71 -24.60 -21.88
C SER A 218 -0.21 -24.68 -21.60
N LYS A 219 0.34 -25.89 -21.39
CA LYS A 219 1.79 -26.09 -21.21
C LYS A 219 2.61 -25.61 -22.39
N LYS A 220 2.11 -25.82 -23.61
CA LYS A 220 2.81 -25.46 -24.85
C LYS A 220 2.74 -23.97 -25.15
N TYR A 221 1.62 -23.32 -24.87
CA TYR A 221 1.30 -21.99 -25.40
C TYR A 221 1.06 -20.92 -24.35
N LEU A 222 0.62 -21.28 -23.14
CA LEU A 222 0.04 -20.34 -22.17
C LEU A 222 0.80 -20.27 -20.84
N THR A 223 2.00 -20.84 -20.76
CA THR A 223 2.83 -20.79 -19.53
C THR A 223 3.57 -19.47 -19.36
N LYS A 224 3.73 -18.69 -20.43
CA LYS A 224 4.41 -17.39 -20.43
C LYS A 224 3.84 -16.53 -21.56
N GLY A 225 3.23 -15.39 -21.22
CA GLY A 225 2.66 -14.50 -22.22
C GLY A 225 2.70 -13.04 -21.81
N MET A 226 2.42 -12.18 -22.78
CA MET A 226 2.33 -10.73 -22.61
C MET A 226 0.91 -10.25 -22.90
N ASN A 227 0.40 -9.35 -22.06
CA ASN A 227 -0.79 -8.57 -22.35
C ASN A 227 -0.42 -7.33 -23.16
N LEU A 228 -1.13 -7.08 -24.27
CA LEU A 228 -1.06 -5.82 -25.00
C LEU A 228 -1.88 -4.72 -24.31
N ALA A 229 -1.57 -4.49 -23.03
CA ALA A 229 -2.38 -3.66 -22.15
C ALA A 229 -2.28 -2.15 -22.48
N SER A 230 -3.31 -1.43 -22.01
CA SER A 230 -3.58 -0.01 -22.19
C SER A 230 -3.50 0.40 -23.65
N TRP A 231 -4.18 -0.33 -24.53
CA TRP A 231 -4.23 -0.04 -25.95
C TRP A 231 -5.61 -0.29 -26.58
N GLY A 232 -5.92 -1.52 -26.99
CA GLY A 232 -7.15 -1.83 -27.71
C GLY A 232 -8.40 -1.81 -26.82
N GLU A 233 -8.21 -2.02 -25.53
CA GLU A 233 -9.20 -1.87 -24.47
C GLU A 233 -9.27 -0.45 -23.92
N ALA A 234 -8.17 0.30 -23.95
CA ALA A 234 -8.16 1.68 -23.45
C ALA A 234 -8.84 2.67 -24.40
N GLY A 235 -9.01 2.31 -25.67
CA GLY A 235 -9.72 3.10 -26.64
C GLY A 235 -9.63 2.54 -28.06
N LYS A 236 -10.43 3.11 -28.96
CA LYS A 236 -10.47 2.72 -30.37
C LYS A 236 -9.15 3.06 -31.06
N VAL A 237 -8.56 2.07 -31.73
CA VAL A 237 -7.40 2.28 -32.62
C VAL A 237 -7.89 3.02 -33.86
N VAL A 238 -7.21 4.10 -34.24
CA VAL A 238 -7.66 4.99 -35.34
C VAL A 238 -6.77 4.91 -36.59
N SER A 239 -5.51 4.50 -36.46
CA SER A 239 -4.63 4.41 -37.63
C SER A 239 -4.94 3.15 -38.44
N ALA A 240 -5.10 3.29 -39.75
CA ALA A 240 -5.24 2.17 -40.67
C ALA A 240 -3.89 1.52 -41.04
N ASN A 241 -2.76 2.17 -40.73
CA ASN A 241 -1.43 1.66 -41.03
C ASN A 241 -0.86 0.89 -39.82
N PRO A 242 -0.64 -0.43 -39.93
CA PRO A 242 -0.19 -1.24 -38.81
C PRO A 242 1.18 -0.87 -38.23
N LYS A 243 2.00 -0.12 -38.98
CA LYS A 243 3.30 0.35 -38.50
C LYS A 243 3.18 1.43 -37.43
N ASP A 244 2.09 2.19 -37.44
CA ASP A 244 1.86 3.32 -36.52
C ASP A 244 1.21 2.87 -35.20
N TRP A 245 0.90 1.58 -35.09
CA TRP A 245 0.29 1.02 -33.89
C TRP A 245 1.29 0.89 -32.75
N LYS A 246 0.82 1.15 -31.51
CA LYS A 246 1.60 0.99 -30.27
C LYS A 246 2.26 -0.39 -30.19
N TYR A 247 1.50 -1.43 -30.53
CA TYR A 247 2.02 -2.77 -30.70
C TYR A 247 1.90 -3.16 -32.17
N ASN A 248 3.03 -3.15 -32.87
CA ASN A 248 3.14 -3.56 -34.26
C ASN A 248 3.95 -4.86 -34.36
N GLU A 249 4.18 -5.34 -35.58
CA GLU A 249 4.92 -6.59 -35.81
C GLU A 249 6.30 -6.60 -35.14
N THR A 250 7.01 -5.47 -35.13
CA THR A 250 8.34 -5.38 -34.51
C THR A 250 8.25 -5.65 -33.01
N SER A 251 7.24 -5.11 -32.33
CA SER A 251 6.98 -5.37 -30.92
C SER A 251 6.64 -6.85 -30.68
N ILE A 252 5.78 -7.44 -31.51
CA ILE A 252 5.41 -8.87 -31.40
C ILE A 252 6.63 -9.77 -31.59
N LYS A 253 7.46 -9.50 -32.59
CA LYS A 253 8.71 -10.22 -32.82
C LYS A 253 9.65 -10.13 -31.63
N LEU A 254 9.83 -8.93 -31.07
CA LEU A 254 10.71 -8.74 -29.91
C LEU A 254 10.28 -9.59 -28.71
N GLN A 255 8.97 -9.71 -28.46
CA GLN A 255 8.46 -10.56 -27.38
C GLN A 255 8.74 -12.05 -27.64
N ALA A 256 8.60 -12.51 -28.89
CA ALA A 256 8.99 -13.86 -29.27
C ALA A 256 10.49 -14.10 -29.06
N ASP A 257 11.34 -13.15 -29.47
CA ASP A 257 12.80 -13.23 -29.30
C ASP A 257 13.21 -13.26 -27.81
N GLN A 258 12.40 -12.64 -26.93
CA GLN A 258 12.54 -12.69 -25.46
C GLN A 258 11.96 -13.98 -24.83
N GLY A 259 11.50 -14.91 -25.67
CA GLY A 259 11.00 -16.23 -25.26
C GLY A 259 9.60 -16.20 -24.67
N MET A 260 8.77 -15.18 -24.95
CA MET A 260 7.33 -15.26 -24.70
C MET A 260 6.71 -16.36 -25.56
N LEU A 261 5.64 -16.99 -25.07
CA LEU A 261 4.95 -18.08 -25.78
C LEU A 261 3.57 -17.68 -26.29
N GLY A 262 3.00 -16.59 -25.76
CA GLY A 262 1.69 -16.12 -26.14
C GLY A 262 1.51 -14.61 -26.01
N ILE A 263 0.61 -14.08 -26.83
CA ILE A 263 0.13 -12.71 -26.75
C ILE A 263 -1.36 -12.74 -26.41
N ARG A 264 -1.74 -12.03 -25.36
CA ARG A 264 -3.13 -11.72 -25.06
C ARG A 264 -3.41 -10.30 -25.52
N PHE A 265 -4.45 -10.14 -26.32
CA PHE A 265 -4.88 -8.84 -26.82
C PHE A 265 -6.26 -8.49 -26.25
N PRO A 266 -6.27 -7.70 -25.16
CA PRO A 266 -7.43 -6.96 -24.70
C PRO A 266 -7.93 -5.98 -25.75
N ILE A 267 -9.19 -6.06 -26.13
CA ILE A 267 -9.79 -5.10 -27.07
C ILE A 267 -11.31 -5.01 -26.92
N ASP A 268 -11.81 -3.78 -27.06
CA ASP A 268 -13.23 -3.46 -27.01
C ASP A 268 -13.81 -3.50 -28.43
N PHE A 269 -14.26 -4.69 -28.87
CA PHE A 269 -14.77 -4.88 -30.24
C PHE A 269 -15.97 -4.00 -30.58
N ASP A 270 -16.80 -3.70 -29.58
CA ASP A 270 -18.03 -2.96 -29.76
C ASP A 270 -17.78 -1.49 -30.14
N LEU A 271 -16.60 -0.95 -29.86
CA LEU A 271 -16.15 0.36 -30.39
C LEU A 271 -16.05 0.41 -31.92
N TYR A 272 -16.01 -0.75 -32.58
CA TYR A 272 -15.91 -0.89 -34.05
C TYR A 272 -17.23 -1.33 -34.69
N VAL A 273 -18.33 -1.36 -33.92
CA VAL A 273 -19.67 -1.61 -34.46
C VAL A 273 -20.22 -0.33 -35.07
N VAL A 274 -20.55 -0.34 -36.36
CA VAL A 274 -20.99 0.85 -37.12
C VAL A 274 -22.22 1.52 -36.50
N ASP A 275 -23.18 0.71 -36.02
CA ASP A 275 -24.41 1.17 -35.36
C ASP A 275 -24.45 0.72 -33.89
N ARG A 276 -23.33 0.94 -33.17
CA ARG A 276 -23.07 0.42 -31.82
C ARG A 276 -24.25 0.58 -30.87
N LEU A 277 -24.81 1.79 -30.77
CA LEU A 277 -25.87 2.11 -29.81
C LEU A 277 -27.12 1.23 -30.02
N ASN A 278 -27.58 1.12 -31.27
CA ASN A 278 -28.77 0.35 -31.61
C ASN A 278 -28.53 -1.16 -31.58
N VAL A 279 -27.29 -1.60 -31.83
CA VAL A 279 -26.92 -3.00 -31.65
C VAL A 279 -26.93 -3.39 -30.17
N LEU A 280 -26.31 -2.58 -29.30
CA LEU A 280 -26.21 -2.86 -27.87
C LEU A 280 -27.55 -2.76 -27.14
N ASN A 281 -28.44 -1.84 -27.54
CA ASN A 281 -29.80 -1.73 -26.97
C ASN A 281 -30.80 -2.73 -27.61
N GLY A 282 -30.38 -3.48 -28.62
CA GLY A 282 -31.14 -4.53 -29.29
C GLY A 282 -32.20 -4.05 -30.31
N THR A 283 -32.21 -2.78 -30.70
CA THR A 283 -33.11 -2.27 -31.75
C THR A 283 -32.65 -2.63 -33.16
N ASN A 284 -31.33 -2.77 -33.37
CA ASN A 284 -30.74 -3.26 -34.60
C ASN A 284 -30.06 -4.62 -34.37
N LYS A 285 -30.54 -5.67 -35.05
CA LYS A 285 -29.98 -7.02 -34.94
C LYS A 285 -28.86 -7.31 -35.94
N LYS A 286 -28.65 -6.44 -36.92
CA LYS A 286 -27.57 -6.56 -37.90
C LYS A 286 -26.30 -5.98 -37.27
N ILE A 287 -25.28 -6.83 -37.10
CA ILE A 287 -23.97 -6.40 -36.64
C ILE A 287 -23.09 -6.18 -37.87
N GLU A 288 -22.70 -4.93 -38.07
CA GLU A 288 -21.73 -4.52 -39.08
C GLU A 288 -20.49 -3.99 -38.36
N ILE A 289 -19.34 -4.56 -38.71
CA ILE A 289 -18.05 -4.28 -38.10
C ILE A 289 -17.21 -3.46 -39.08
N GLU A 290 -16.61 -2.40 -38.58
CA GLU A 290 -15.65 -1.60 -39.34
C GLU A 290 -14.45 -2.45 -39.78
N SER A 291 -14.00 -2.27 -41.03
CA SER A 291 -12.89 -3.02 -41.62
C SER A 291 -11.59 -2.93 -40.84
N LEU A 292 -11.41 -1.85 -40.07
CA LEU A 292 -10.24 -1.65 -39.24
C LEU A 292 -10.11 -2.72 -38.16
N LEU A 293 -11.21 -3.17 -37.53
CA LEU A 293 -11.13 -4.23 -36.52
C LEU A 293 -10.58 -5.52 -37.12
N TYR A 294 -11.07 -5.93 -38.29
CA TYR A 294 -10.55 -7.12 -38.98
C TYR A 294 -9.08 -6.96 -39.34
N THR A 295 -8.68 -5.77 -39.81
CA THR A 295 -7.27 -5.48 -40.12
C THR A 295 -6.38 -5.67 -38.88
N ILE A 296 -6.83 -5.22 -37.71
CA ILE A 296 -6.11 -5.38 -36.44
C ILE A 296 -6.01 -6.86 -36.04
N LEU A 297 -7.14 -7.56 -36.02
CA LEU A 297 -7.20 -8.95 -35.60
C LEU A 297 -6.41 -9.87 -36.55
N ASP A 298 -6.49 -9.63 -37.86
CA ASP A 298 -5.72 -10.36 -38.87
C ASP A 298 -4.23 -10.10 -38.74
N SER A 299 -3.84 -8.85 -38.53
CA SER A 299 -2.42 -8.49 -38.32
C SER A 299 -1.86 -9.22 -37.11
N MET A 300 -2.55 -9.19 -35.96
CA MET A 300 -2.12 -9.91 -34.77
C MET A 300 -2.07 -11.42 -35.00
N ASN A 301 -3.07 -12.01 -35.65
CA ASN A 301 -3.05 -13.43 -35.99
C ASN A 301 -1.86 -13.77 -36.90
N ILE A 302 -1.61 -12.99 -37.94
CA ILE A 302 -0.50 -13.21 -38.88
C ILE A 302 0.85 -13.10 -38.18
N TRP A 303 1.06 -12.04 -37.39
CA TRP A 303 2.34 -11.78 -36.72
C TRP A 303 2.65 -12.82 -35.65
N THR A 304 1.67 -13.15 -34.80
CA THR A 304 1.84 -14.19 -33.78
C THR A 304 2.12 -15.54 -34.40
N LYS A 305 1.41 -15.92 -35.49
CA LYS A 305 1.67 -17.15 -36.24
C LYS A 305 3.09 -17.20 -36.79
N ARG A 306 3.52 -16.11 -37.41
CA ARG A 306 4.85 -15.97 -38.02
C ARG A 306 5.97 -16.11 -37.00
N HIS A 307 5.76 -15.63 -35.78
CA HIS A 307 6.76 -15.62 -34.71
C HIS A 307 6.57 -16.75 -33.68
N GLY A 308 5.69 -17.72 -33.93
CA GLY A 308 5.51 -18.89 -33.08
C GLY A 308 4.86 -18.59 -31.72
N LEU A 309 4.13 -17.48 -31.61
CA LEU A 309 3.39 -17.08 -30.41
C LEU A 309 1.94 -17.52 -30.53
N SER A 310 1.34 -18.02 -29.45
CA SER A 310 -0.12 -18.16 -29.39
C SER A 310 -0.80 -16.79 -29.37
N TYR A 311 -2.07 -16.78 -29.74
CA TYR A 311 -2.86 -15.55 -29.79
C TYR A 311 -4.17 -15.73 -29.03
N THR A 312 -4.37 -14.93 -28.00
CA THR A 312 -5.63 -14.85 -27.26
C THR A 312 -6.30 -13.53 -27.57
N ILE A 313 -7.51 -13.62 -28.12
CA ILE A 313 -8.41 -12.50 -28.36
C ILE A 313 -9.32 -12.37 -27.14
N ASP A 314 -9.27 -11.22 -26.47
CA ASP A 314 -10.01 -10.96 -25.22
C ASP A 314 -10.95 -9.76 -25.37
N TYR A 315 -12.25 -10.00 -25.15
CA TYR A 315 -13.24 -8.92 -25.15
C TYR A 315 -13.29 -8.25 -23.78
N HIS A 316 -12.75 -7.03 -23.71
CA HIS A 316 -12.48 -6.38 -22.42
C HIS A 316 -13.58 -5.40 -21.96
N ALA A 317 -14.25 -4.72 -22.89
CA ALA A 317 -15.34 -3.77 -22.65
C ALA A 317 -15.06 -2.77 -21.51
N TYR A 318 -13.89 -2.13 -21.54
CA TYR A 318 -13.38 -1.28 -20.47
C TYR A 318 -14.24 -0.03 -20.22
N ASP A 319 -14.98 0.42 -21.24
CA ASP A 319 -15.92 1.54 -21.11
C ASP A 319 -17.23 1.18 -20.37
N GLY A 320 -17.33 -0.04 -19.85
CA GLY A 320 -18.42 -0.48 -18.99
C GLY A 320 -19.67 -0.89 -19.73
N THR A 321 -19.66 -0.98 -21.06
CA THR A 321 -20.80 -1.51 -21.82
C THR A 321 -21.13 -2.93 -21.39
N TYR A 322 -20.13 -3.77 -21.14
CA TYR A 322 -20.30 -5.12 -20.58
C TYR A 322 -20.06 -5.13 -19.07
N SER A 323 -21.15 -4.97 -18.32
CA SER A 323 -21.12 -4.95 -16.86
C SER A 323 -21.94 -6.07 -16.21
N ARG A 324 -21.72 -6.33 -14.92
CA ARG A 324 -22.59 -7.20 -14.11
C ARG A 324 -24.05 -6.78 -14.20
N ALA A 325 -24.33 -5.47 -14.23
CA ALA A 325 -25.68 -4.94 -14.40
C ALA A 325 -26.22 -5.23 -15.81
N ALA A 326 -25.47 -4.89 -16.86
CA ALA A 326 -25.87 -5.09 -18.25
C ALA A 326 -26.07 -6.58 -18.60
N SER A 327 -25.26 -7.48 -18.01
CA SER A 327 -25.37 -8.93 -18.21
C SER A 327 -26.73 -9.52 -17.82
N LYS A 328 -27.52 -8.81 -16.98
CA LYS A 328 -28.88 -9.22 -16.60
C LYS A 328 -29.89 -8.96 -17.73
N ASP A 329 -29.63 -8.03 -18.64
CA ASP A 329 -30.50 -7.73 -19.78
C ASP A 329 -30.35 -8.80 -20.88
N PRO A 330 -31.44 -9.52 -21.24
CA PRO A 330 -31.41 -10.48 -22.35
C PRO A 330 -31.00 -9.89 -23.70
N LYS A 331 -31.34 -8.63 -23.99
CA LYS A 331 -30.97 -7.96 -25.25
C LYS A 331 -29.47 -7.77 -25.33
N PHE A 332 -28.87 -7.36 -24.22
CA PHE A 332 -27.45 -7.15 -24.11
C PHE A 332 -26.66 -8.46 -24.25
N ARG A 333 -27.11 -9.55 -23.60
CA ARG A 333 -26.52 -10.89 -23.80
C ARG A 333 -26.60 -11.35 -25.27
N ALA A 334 -27.71 -11.07 -25.95
CA ALA A 334 -27.87 -11.40 -27.36
C ALA A 334 -26.93 -10.58 -28.27
N ALA A 335 -26.70 -9.30 -27.93
CA ALA A 335 -25.76 -8.45 -28.63
C ALA A 335 -24.31 -8.95 -28.46
N ALA A 336 -23.86 -9.19 -27.23
CA ALA A 336 -22.53 -9.73 -26.94
C ALA A 336 -22.28 -11.09 -27.61
N SER A 337 -23.26 -12.00 -27.54
CA SER A 337 -23.19 -13.29 -28.24
C SER A 337 -23.12 -13.14 -29.76
N SER A 338 -23.89 -12.21 -30.32
CA SER A 338 -23.88 -11.95 -31.76
C SER A 338 -22.58 -11.31 -32.21
N LEU A 339 -21.96 -10.45 -31.39
CA LEU A 339 -20.66 -9.86 -31.66
C LEU A 339 -19.58 -10.93 -31.71
N TRP A 340 -19.53 -11.80 -30.70
CA TRP A 340 -18.65 -12.97 -30.71
C TRP A 340 -18.89 -13.89 -31.91
N ARG A 341 -20.14 -14.11 -32.31
CA ARG A 341 -20.45 -14.88 -33.51
C ARG A 341 -19.79 -14.28 -34.75
N VAL A 342 -19.84 -12.96 -34.93
CA VAL A 342 -19.22 -12.29 -36.08
C VAL A 342 -17.70 -12.42 -36.04
N ILE A 343 -17.07 -12.19 -34.88
CA ILE A 343 -15.61 -12.34 -34.71
C ILE A 343 -15.17 -13.79 -34.93
N ALA A 344 -15.85 -14.77 -34.32
CA ALA A 344 -15.51 -16.18 -34.50
C ALA A 344 -15.73 -16.65 -35.95
N GLN A 345 -16.75 -16.14 -36.63
CA GLN A 345 -17.02 -16.45 -38.03
C GLN A 345 -15.89 -15.96 -38.94
N HIS A 346 -15.28 -14.81 -38.64
CA HIS A 346 -14.11 -14.29 -39.36
C HIS A 346 -12.92 -15.28 -39.32
N PHE A 347 -12.74 -15.95 -38.18
CA PHE A 347 -11.66 -16.92 -37.96
C PHE A 347 -12.05 -18.39 -38.23
N VAL A 348 -13.23 -18.69 -38.78
CA VAL A 348 -13.74 -20.08 -38.94
C VAL A 348 -12.81 -21.00 -39.75
N ASN A 349 -12.06 -20.42 -40.68
CA ASN A 349 -11.13 -21.13 -41.55
C ASN A 349 -9.71 -21.18 -40.98
N GLU A 350 -9.41 -20.45 -39.90
CA GLU A 350 -8.12 -20.54 -39.23
C GLU A 350 -8.05 -21.86 -38.45
N LYS A 351 -6.96 -22.61 -38.66
CA LYS A 351 -6.76 -23.97 -38.11
C LYS A 351 -5.66 -24.02 -37.06
N ARG A 352 -5.18 -22.85 -36.64
CA ARG A 352 -4.23 -22.70 -35.54
C ARG A 352 -4.79 -23.29 -34.25
N PRO A 353 -4.12 -24.28 -33.63
CA PRO A 353 -4.53 -24.83 -32.34
C PRO A 353 -4.20 -23.89 -31.16
N ASP A 354 -3.56 -22.76 -31.45
CA ASP A 354 -3.03 -21.77 -30.51
C ASP A 354 -3.70 -20.39 -30.69
N LEU A 355 -4.86 -20.35 -31.36
CA LEU A 355 -5.78 -19.22 -31.35
C LEU A 355 -6.86 -19.46 -30.29
N PHE A 356 -6.94 -18.57 -29.32
CA PHE A 356 -7.87 -18.65 -28.20
C PHE A 356 -8.83 -17.47 -28.21
N PHE A 357 -10.08 -17.73 -27.84
CA PHE A 357 -11.09 -16.70 -27.59
C PHE A 357 -11.40 -16.67 -26.10
N GLU A 358 -11.10 -15.55 -25.46
CA GLU A 358 -11.43 -15.28 -24.07
C GLU A 358 -12.73 -14.47 -24.05
N LEU A 359 -13.80 -15.10 -23.58
CA LEU A 359 -15.17 -14.61 -23.78
C LEU A 359 -15.44 -13.24 -23.14
N THR A 360 -14.78 -12.94 -22.02
CA THR A 360 -14.89 -11.67 -21.30
C THR A 360 -13.76 -11.54 -20.29
N ASN A 361 -13.13 -10.36 -20.26
CA ASN A 361 -12.26 -9.98 -19.15
C ASN A 361 -13.09 -9.60 -17.93
N GLU A 362 -12.79 -10.21 -16.78
CA GLU A 362 -13.25 -9.80 -15.44
C GLU A 362 -14.72 -9.28 -15.36
N PRO A 363 -15.72 -10.09 -15.74
CA PRO A 363 -17.12 -9.66 -15.85
C PRO A 363 -17.76 -9.18 -14.52
N GLY A 364 -17.02 -9.24 -13.41
CA GLY A 364 -17.41 -8.75 -12.08
C GLY A 364 -16.83 -7.39 -11.67
N LEU A 365 -15.86 -6.83 -12.41
CA LEU A 365 -15.15 -5.59 -12.01
C LEU A 365 -15.75 -4.30 -12.56
N SER A 366 -16.82 -4.37 -13.34
CA SER A 366 -17.69 -3.22 -13.59
C SER A 366 -18.50 -2.94 -12.31
N LEU A 367 -17.83 -2.48 -11.25
CA LEU A 367 -18.48 -2.09 -10.01
C LEU A 367 -19.40 -0.89 -10.33
N PRO A 368 -20.67 -0.91 -9.91
CA PRO A 368 -21.33 0.36 -9.64
C PRO A 368 -20.52 1.05 -8.54
N ASP A 369 -20.24 2.34 -8.67
CA ASP A 369 -19.81 3.14 -7.53
C ASP A 369 -20.77 2.88 -6.34
N GLY A 370 -20.25 2.31 -5.24
CA GLY A 370 -20.95 2.25 -3.95
C GLY A 370 -21.51 0.90 -3.46
N GLU A 371 -20.80 -0.22 -3.62
CA GLU A 371 -20.91 -1.37 -2.69
C GLU A 371 -19.59 -1.61 -1.94
#